data_AF-A0A848WSN2-F1
#
_entry.id   AF-A0A848WSN2-F1
#
_cell.length_a   1.000
_cell.length_b   1.000
_cell.length_c   1.000
_cell.angle_alpha   90.00
_cell.angle_beta   90.00
_cell.angle_gamma   90.00
#
_symmetry.space_group_name_H-M   'P 1'
#
loop_
_entity.id
_entity.type
_entity.pdbx_description
1 polymer ?
#
loop_
_entity_poly.entity_id
_entity_poly.type
_entity_poly.pdbx_seq_one_letter_code
_entity_poly.pdbx_strand_id
1 'polypeptide(L)'
;MKSILLFLIPVCLSSSAISGENWPGWRGPRGDGTVENAPKLPEQFNIEKDTAWKTGIPGVGHASPIIWENRIFVVSSDDGRETRSLFCLDRNSGDILWEEIVLEAPAEGIHRLNSRASSTPVTDGETVFVSFLDETEMFVAAYDFDGQK
;
A
#
# COMPACT_ATOMS: atom_id res chain seq x y z
N MET A 1 -57.88 -30.30 9.00
CA MET A 1 -56.51 -30.67 8.61
C MET A 1 -55.80 -29.38 8.18
N LYS A 2 -54.86 -28.88 8.98
CA LYS A 2 -54.11 -27.64 8.67
C LYS A 2 -52.73 -28.06 8.17
N SER A 3 -52.47 -27.86 6.88
CA SER A 3 -51.13 -28.09 6.29
C SER A 3 -50.21 -26.94 6.69
N ILE A 4 -49.10 -27.28 7.35
CA ILE A 4 -48.01 -26.36 7.65
C ILE A 4 -47.04 -26.40 6.47
N LEU A 5 -46.94 -25.30 5.72
CA LEU A 5 -45.89 -25.11 4.71
C LEU A 5 -44.61 -24.67 5.43
N LEU A 6 -43.56 -25.51 5.41
CA LEU A 6 -42.21 -25.11 5.81
C LEU A 6 -41.54 -24.37 4.64
N PHE A 7 -41.30 -23.08 4.79
CA PHE A 7 -40.43 -22.32 3.92
C PHE A 7 -38.96 -22.58 4.32
N LEU A 8 -38.18 -23.22 3.45
CA LEU A 8 -36.72 -23.27 3.60
C LEU A 8 -36.15 -21.88 3.26
N ILE A 9 -35.61 -21.19 4.26
CA ILE A 9 -34.79 -20.00 4.06
C ILE A 9 -33.37 -20.47 3.72
N PRO A 10 -32.81 -20.13 2.55
CA PRO A 10 -31.44 -20.47 2.24
C PRO A 10 -30.52 -19.61 3.13
N VAL A 11 -29.80 -20.27 4.03
CA VAL A 11 -28.74 -19.64 4.81
C VAL A 11 -27.56 -19.42 3.86
N CYS A 12 -27.41 -18.20 3.34
CA CYS A 12 -26.17 -17.78 2.68
C CYS A 12 -25.06 -17.78 3.73
N LEU A 13 -24.17 -18.79 3.69
CA LEU A 13 -22.90 -18.70 4.40
C LEU A 13 -22.05 -17.63 3.70
N SER A 14 -22.05 -16.42 4.25
CA SER A 14 -21.07 -15.40 3.93
C SER A 14 -19.70 -15.94 4.34
N SER A 15 -18.89 -16.38 3.37
CA SER A 15 -17.48 -16.61 3.61
C SER A 15 -16.86 -15.23 3.86
N SER A 16 -16.65 -14.90 5.13
CA SER A 16 -15.75 -13.80 5.48
C SER A 16 -14.39 -14.22 4.99
N ALA A 17 -13.97 -13.70 3.83
CA ALA A 17 -12.58 -13.78 3.44
C ALA A 17 -11.77 -13.21 4.61
N ILE A 18 -10.82 -13.99 5.11
CA ILE A 18 -9.87 -13.50 6.12
C ILE A 18 -9.00 -12.48 5.38
N SER A 19 -9.45 -11.23 5.33
CA SER A 19 -8.62 -10.12 4.86
C SER A 19 -7.55 -9.92 5.92
N GLY A 20 -6.28 -9.97 5.51
CA GLY A 20 -5.18 -9.66 6.43
C GLY A 20 -5.31 -8.24 6.96
N GLU A 21 -4.83 -7.99 8.18
CA GLU A 21 -4.88 -6.67 8.83
C GLU A 21 -4.36 -5.55 7.91
N ASN A 22 -5.10 -4.42 7.87
CA ASN A 22 -4.66 -3.23 7.14
C ASN A 22 -3.41 -2.64 7.81
N TRP A 23 -2.53 -2.08 6.98
CA TRP A 23 -1.26 -1.48 7.38
C TRP A 23 -1.21 -0.02 6.92
N PRO A 24 -1.92 0.90 7.61
CA PRO A 24 -2.17 2.25 7.10
C PRO A 24 -0.95 3.17 7.03
N GLY A 25 0.16 2.83 7.69
CA GLY A 25 1.29 3.73 7.85
C GLY A 25 2.53 3.04 8.39
N TRP A 26 3.58 3.82 8.62
CA TRP A 26 4.81 3.31 9.22
C TRP A 26 4.53 2.63 10.56
N ARG A 27 5.02 1.39 10.71
CA ARG A 27 4.76 0.51 11.87
C ARG A 27 3.31 0.05 12.08
N GLY A 28 2.46 0.17 11.07
CA GLY A 28 1.16 -0.49 11.04
C GLY A 28 0.10 0.17 11.91
N PRO A 29 -1.05 -0.48 12.12
CA PRO A 29 -2.27 0.15 12.66
C PRO A 29 -2.13 0.60 14.12
N ARG A 30 -1.21 -0.01 14.87
CA ARG A 30 -0.91 0.34 16.27
C ARG A 30 0.39 1.14 16.43
N GLY A 31 1.14 1.34 15.35
CA GLY A 31 2.46 2.00 15.40
C GLY A 31 3.56 1.18 16.09
N ASP A 32 3.32 -0.11 16.37
CA ASP A 32 4.27 -0.98 17.08
C ASP A 32 5.06 -1.93 16.15
N GLY A 33 4.69 -2.02 14.88
CA GLY A 33 5.34 -2.88 13.88
C GLY A 33 4.98 -4.36 14.03
N THR A 34 3.86 -4.69 14.65
CA THR A 34 3.40 -6.07 14.85
C THR A 34 2.10 -6.36 14.11
N VAL A 35 1.80 -7.64 13.88
CA VAL A 35 0.50 -8.13 13.40
C VAL A 35 -0.15 -8.94 14.51
N GLU A 36 -1.39 -8.62 14.85
CA GLU A 36 -2.15 -9.42 15.81
C GLU A 36 -2.56 -10.77 15.21
N ASN A 37 -2.48 -11.84 16.01
CA ASN A 37 -2.81 -13.20 15.57
C ASN A 37 -2.09 -13.60 14.27
N ALA A 38 -0.83 -13.17 14.13
CA ALA A 38 -0.02 -13.46 12.95
C ALA A 38 -0.10 -14.97 12.62
N PRO A 39 -0.40 -15.35 11.36
CA PRO A 39 -0.46 -16.75 10.99
C PRO A 39 0.91 -17.39 11.19
N LYS A 40 0.95 -18.73 11.21
CA LYS A 40 2.24 -19.43 11.22
C LYS A 40 2.98 -19.10 9.91
N LEU A 41 3.96 -18.20 10.01
CA LEU A 41 4.82 -17.81 8.90
C LEU A 41 5.76 -18.96 8.51
N PRO A 42 6.18 -19.05 7.24
CA PRO A 42 7.09 -20.10 6.80
C PRO A 42 8.44 -19.97 7.51
N GLU A 43 8.90 -21.06 8.16
CA GLU A 43 10.22 -21.14 8.80
C GLU A 43 11.37 -21.28 7.77
N GLN A 44 11.02 -21.69 6.54
CA GLN A 44 11.92 -21.79 5.40
C GLN A 44 11.29 -21.04 4.23
N PHE A 45 12.06 -20.18 3.56
CA PHE A 45 11.58 -19.38 2.44
C PHE A 45 12.57 -19.45 1.28
N ASN A 46 12.07 -19.77 0.09
CA ASN A 46 12.81 -19.83 -1.15
C ASN A 46 12.20 -18.84 -2.16
N ILE A 47 12.99 -17.87 -2.59
CA ILE A 47 12.55 -16.79 -3.50
C ILE A 47 11.97 -17.34 -4.83
N GLU A 48 12.52 -18.44 -5.35
CA GLU A 48 12.05 -18.98 -6.64
C GLU A 48 10.71 -19.70 -6.53
N LYS A 49 10.43 -20.33 -5.37
CA LYS A 49 9.26 -21.19 -5.17
C LYS A 49 8.12 -20.52 -4.39
N ASP A 50 8.48 -19.68 -3.42
CA ASP A 50 7.55 -19.15 -2.42
C ASP A 50 7.17 -17.68 -2.67
N THR A 51 7.83 -17.00 -3.62
CA THR A 51 7.43 -15.65 -4.03
C THR A 51 6.10 -15.69 -4.80
N ALA A 52 5.08 -15.05 -4.23
CA ALA A 52 3.76 -14.92 -4.88
C ALA A 52 3.82 -14.10 -6.17
N TRP A 53 4.51 -12.95 -6.12
CA TRP A 53 4.76 -12.08 -7.26
C TRP A 53 5.93 -11.15 -6.95
N LYS A 54 6.48 -10.53 -8.00
CA LYS A 54 7.53 -9.50 -7.88
C LYS A 54 7.31 -8.44 -8.95
N THR A 55 7.27 -7.19 -8.51
CA THR A 55 7.02 -6.04 -9.38
C THR A 55 8.19 -5.07 -9.31
N GLY A 56 8.69 -4.65 -10.47
CA GLY A 56 9.68 -3.59 -10.56
C GLY A 56 9.00 -2.23 -10.43
N ILE A 57 9.36 -1.45 -9.40
CA ILE A 57 8.89 -0.08 -9.23
C ILE A 57 9.89 0.87 -9.90
N PRO A 58 9.47 1.74 -10.83
CA PRO A 58 10.34 2.76 -11.41
C PRO A 58 10.94 3.70 -10.35
N GLY A 59 12.18 4.15 -10.55
CA GLY A 59 12.86 5.05 -9.64
C GLY A 59 13.46 4.37 -8.40
N VAL A 60 13.71 5.16 -7.36
CA VAL A 60 14.31 4.74 -6.08
C VAL A 60 13.42 5.24 -4.94
N GLY A 61 13.19 4.41 -3.93
CA GLY A 61 12.42 4.80 -2.74
C GLY A 61 12.83 4.00 -1.52
N HIS A 62 12.87 4.66 -0.36
CA HIS A 62 13.16 4.03 0.94
C HIS A 62 11.94 3.99 1.87
N ALA A 63 10.82 4.61 1.45
CA ALA A 63 9.56 4.53 2.16
C ALA A 63 9.09 3.07 2.34
N SER A 64 8.38 2.82 3.44
CA SER A 64 7.70 1.54 3.62
C SER A 64 6.43 1.48 2.76
N PRO A 65 6.03 0.32 2.23
CA PRO A 65 4.71 0.16 1.66
C PRO A 65 3.64 0.31 2.74
N ILE A 66 2.49 0.86 2.38
CA ILE A 66 1.26 0.76 3.16
C ILE A 66 0.26 -0.13 2.43
N ILE A 67 -0.61 -0.79 3.18
CA ILE A 67 -1.56 -1.78 2.65
C ILE A 67 -2.94 -1.45 3.19
N TRP A 68 -3.92 -1.37 2.30
CA TRP A 68 -5.32 -1.26 2.71
C TRP A 68 -6.19 -2.12 1.80
N GLU A 69 -6.82 -3.13 2.38
CA GLU A 69 -7.53 -4.20 1.70
C GLU A 69 -6.69 -4.84 0.59
N ASN A 70 -7.10 -4.63 -0.67
CA ASN A 70 -6.44 -5.16 -1.87
C ASN A 70 -5.50 -4.15 -2.54
N ARG A 71 -5.21 -3.01 -1.91
CA ARG A 71 -4.29 -1.99 -2.42
C ARG A 71 -3.00 -1.97 -1.64
N ILE A 72 -1.89 -1.83 -2.37
CA ILE A 72 -0.57 -1.50 -1.81
C ILE A 72 -0.17 -0.15 -2.37
N PHE A 73 0.25 0.77 -1.51
CA PHE A 73 0.77 2.06 -1.94
C PHE A 73 2.25 2.17 -1.60
N VAL A 74 3.03 2.64 -2.59
CA VAL A 74 4.46 2.89 -2.46
C VAL A 74 4.81 4.21 -3.13
N VAL A 75 5.91 4.82 -2.70
CA VAL A 75 6.44 6.05 -3.30
C VAL A 75 7.85 5.82 -3.83
N SER A 76 8.20 6.50 -4.91
CA SER A 76 9.56 6.51 -5.44
C SER A 76 9.92 7.89 -5.99
N SER A 77 11.20 8.10 -6.26
CA SER A 77 11.74 9.27 -6.94
C SER A 77 12.59 8.87 -8.14
N ASP A 78 12.48 9.60 -9.24
CA ASP A 78 13.39 9.52 -10.39
C ASP A 78 14.16 10.84 -10.49
N ASP A 79 15.41 10.83 -10.06
CA ASP A 79 16.31 11.98 -10.08
C ASP A 79 16.61 12.47 -11.50
N GLY A 80 16.61 11.58 -12.50
CA GLY A 80 16.87 11.94 -13.89
C GLY A 80 15.71 12.68 -14.53
N ARG A 81 14.49 12.45 -14.03
CA ARG A 81 13.27 13.14 -14.45
C ARG A 81 12.80 14.20 -13.47
N GLU A 82 13.48 14.35 -12.34
CA GLU A 82 13.13 15.29 -11.27
C GLU A 82 11.70 15.07 -10.74
N THR A 83 11.26 13.81 -10.65
CA THR A 83 9.90 13.44 -10.24
C THR A 83 9.88 12.64 -8.95
N ARG A 84 8.81 12.81 -8.15
CA ARG A 84 8.42 11.90 -7.07
C ARG A 84 7.00 11.43 -7.29
N SER A 85 6.80 10.12 -7.25
CA SER A 85 5.55 9.46 -7.64
C SER A 85 4.95 8.66 -6.50
N LEU A 86 3.62 8.55 -6.51
CA LEU A 86 2.82 7.60 -5.73
C LEU A 86 2.31 6.51 -6.66
N PHE A 87 2.49 5.26 -6.28
CA PHE A 87 1.99 4.10 -7.01
C PHE A 87 0.93 3.39 -6.19
N CYS A 88 -0.07 2.85 -6.89
CA CYS A 88 -1.01 1.90 -6.34
C CYS A 88 -0.87 0.56 -7.05
N LEU A 89 -0.73 -0.50 -6.28
CA LEU A 89 -0.62 -1.87 -6.79
C LEU A 89 -1.80 -2.72 -6.30
N ASP A 90 -2.20 -3.69 -7.10
CA ASP A 90 -3.06 -4.77 -6.65
C ASP A 90 -2.25 -5.71 -5.73
N ARG A 91 -2.76 -5.97 -4.53
CA ARG A 91 -2.11 -6.81 -3.53
C ARG A 91 -1.94 -8.27 -3.97
N ASN A 92 -2.86 -8.77 -4.79
CA ASN A 92 -2.93 -10.19 -5.11
C ASN A 92 -2.07 -10.54 -6.33
N SER A 93 -2.07 -9.69 -7.36
CA SER A 93 -1.25 -9.90 -8.56
C SER A 93 0.09 -9.17 -8.53
N GLY A 94 0.21 -8.10 -7.75
CA GLY A 94 1.36 -7.19 -7.78
C GLY A 94 1.33 -6.21 -8.95
N ASP A 95 0.28 -6.18 -9.76
CA ASP A 95 0.20 -5.28 -10.90
C ASP A 95 0.11 -3.83 -10.43
N ILE A 96 0.83 -2.93 -11.12
CA ILE A 96 0.65 -1.49 -10.93
C ILE A 96 -0.70 -1.11 -11.56
N LEU A 97 -1.61 -0.66 -10.72
CA LEU A 97 -2.93 -0.17 -11.13
C LEU A 97 -2.84 1.23 -11.69
N TRP A 98 -2.05 2.09 -11.04
CA TRP A 98 -1.79 3.46 -11.48
C TRP A 98 -0.50 4.01 -10.85
N GLU A 99 0.01 5.07 -11.47
CA GLU A 99 1.11 5.92 -11.01
C GLU A 99 0.65 7.37 -11.12
N GLU A 100 0.84 8.15 -10.06
CA GLU A 100 0.66 9.60 -10.08
C GLU A 100 1.98 10.30 -9.79
N ILE A 101 2.39 11.22 -10.67
CA ILE A 101 3.51 12.11 -10.42
C ILE A 101 3.02 13.18 -9.44
N VAL A 102 3.45 13.05 -8.19
CA VAL A 102 2.98 13.90 -7.09
C VAL A 102 3.70 15.24 -7.08
N LEU A 103 5.01 15.22 -7.39
CA LEU A 103 5.87 16.40 -7.38
C LEU A 103 6.90 16.31 -8.51
N GLU A 104 6.91 17.33 -9.37
CA GLU A 104 7.99 17.62 -10.32
C GLU A 104 8.80 18.79 -9.77
N ALA A 105 10.03 18.53 -9.33
CA ALA A 105 10.88 19.53 -8.66
C ALA A 105 12.36 19.15 -8.77
N PRO A 106 13.29 20.13 -8.80
CA PRO A 106 14.71 19.86 -8.82
C PRO A 106 15.17 18.87 -7.76
N ALA A 107 16.20 18.09 -8.07
CA ALA A 107 16.73 17.09 -7.17
C ALA A 107 17.46 17.74 -5.97
N GLU A 108 16.82 17.82 -4.81
CA GLU A 108 17.35 18.48 -3.60
C GLU A 108 18.49 17.72 -2.92
N GLY A 109 19.33 18.39 -2.14
CA GLY A 109 20.43 17.73 -1.43
C GLY A 109 19.94 16.74 -0.38
N ILE A 110 20.42 15.48 -0.44
CA ILE A 110 20.07 14.43 0.53
C ILE A 110 21.32 13.83 1.19
N HIS A 111 21.14 13.23 2.37
CA HIS A 111 22.15 12.37 2.95
C HIS A 111 22.28 11.07 2.14
N ARG A 112 23.50 10.52 2.00
CA ARG A 112 23.80 9.31 1.19
C ARG A 112 23.02 8.04 1.57
N LEU A 113 22.38 8.02 2.74
CA LEU A 113 21.57 6.90 3.23
C LEU A 113 20.06 7.15 3.06
N ASN A 114 19.70 8.21 2.35
CA ASN A 114 18.33 8.61 2.10
C ASN A 114 17.99 8.48 0.61
N SER A 115 16.69 8.51 0.32
CA SER A 115 16.15 8.80 -1.01
C SER A 115 15.24 10.02 -0.93
N ARG A 116 14.87 10.62 -2.06
CA ARG A 116 13.89 11.72 -2.09
C ARG A 116 12.46 11.23 -1.88
N ALA A 117 12.24 9.91 -1.91
CA ALA A 117 11.00 9.23 -1.57
C ALA A 117 11.13 8.34 -0.31
N SER A 118 11.56 8.95 0.79
CA SER A 118 11.77 8.23 2.07
C SER A 118 10.64 8.39 3.06
N SER A 119 9.78 9.40 2.88
CA SER A 119 8.59 9.60 3.71
C SER A 119 7.55 8.53 3.38
N THR A 120 7.26 7.68 4.36
CA THR A 120 6.25 6.63 4.21
C THR A 120 4.86 7.26 4.08
N PRO A 121 4.06 6.90 3.06
CA PRO A 121 2.67 7.37 2.95
C PRO A 121 1.84 6.93 4.16
N VAL A 122 0.68 7.56 4.35
CA VAL A 122 -0.29 7.18 5.37
C VAL A 122 -1.69 7.24 4.80
N THR A 123 -2.60 6.37 5.25
CA THR A 123 -4.01 6.42 4.88
C THR A 123 -4.94 6.35 6.09
N ASP A 124 -6.10 6.99 5.95
CA ASP A 124 -7.25 6.85 6.84
C ASP A 124 -8.26 5.78 6.37
N GLY A 125 -7.98 5.13 5.24
CA GLY A 125 -8.82 4.11 4.61
C GLY A 125 -9.63 4.59 3.41
N GLU A 126 -9.62 5.88 3.13
CA GLU A 126 -10.27 6.49 1.96
C GLU A 126 -9.26 7.33 1.14
N THR A 127 -8.36 8.01 1.84
CA THR A 127 -7.38 8.93 1.28
C THR A 127 -5.97 8.50 1.65
N VAL A 128 -5.04 8.60 0.71
CA VAL A 128 -3.61 8.41 0.90
C VAL A 128 -2.91 9.77 0.93
N PHE A 129 -2.23 10.04 2.03
CA PHE A 129 -1.43 11.24 2.25
C PHE A 129 0.04 10.94 2.01
N VAL A 130 0.68 11.79 1.23
CA VAL A 130 2.10 11.70 0.85
C VAL A 130 2.79 13.03 1.13
N SER A 131 4.09 12.96 1.43
CA SER A 131 4.91 14.15 1.62
C SER A 131 6.27 14.00 0.96
N PHE A 132 6.70 15.02 0.23
CA PHE A 132 8.03 15.10 -0.38
C PHE A 132 8.69 16.45 -0.03
N LEU A 133 10.01 16.51 -0.07
CA LEU A 133 10.72 17.77 0.04
C LEU A 133 10.82 18.39 -1.36
N ASP A 134 10.33 19.61 -1.50
CA ASP A 134 10.50 20.47 -2.67
C ASP A 134 11.60 21.49 -2.34
N GLU A 135 12.85 21.11 -2.63
CA GLU A 135 14.05 21.87 -2.29
C GLU A 135 14.17 22.17 -0.78
N THR A 136 13.52 23.23 -0.32
CA THR A 136 13.52 23.70 1.07
C THR A 136 12.14 23.64 1.74
N GLU A 137 11.08 23.34 1.00
CA GLU A 137 9.70 23.35 1.50
C GLU A 137 9.11 21.94 1.53
N MET A 138 8.31 21.64 2.56
CA MET A 138 7.60 20.36 2.62
C MET A 138 6.36 20.44 1.74
N PHE A 139 6.31 19.61 0.70
CA PHE A 139 5.13 19.42 -0.12
C PHE A 139 4.29 18.26 0.43
N VAL A 140 2.99 18.46 0.59
CA VAL A 140 2.04 17.43 1.02
C VAL A 140 0.89 17.34 0.03
N ALA A 141 0.49 16.13 -0.31
CA ALA A 141 -0.67 15.87 -1.16
C ALA A 141 -1.52 14.73 -0.62
N ALA A 142 -2.76 14.69 -1.07
CA ALA A 142 -3.76 13.69 -0.74
C ALA A 142 -4.33 13.13 -2.05
N TYR A 143 -4.57 11.82 -2.10
CA TYR A 143 -5.18 11.14 -3.23
C TYR A 143 -6.17 10.11 -2.72
N ASP A 144 -7.30 9.92 -3.39
CA ASP A 144 -8.14 8.75 -3.15
C ASP A 144 -7.49 7.47 -3.69
N PHE A 145 -8.13 6.32 -3.50
CA PHE A 145 -7.59 5.02 -3.89
C PHE A 145 -7.60 4.78 -5.41
N ASP A 146 -8.27 5.64 -6.17
CA ASP A 146 -8.33 5.65 -7.63
C ASP A 146 -7.38 6.72 -8.23
N GLY A 147 -6.53 7.34 -7.39
CA GLY A 147 -5.49 8.28 -7.81
C GLY A 147 -6.00 9.69 -8.05
N GLN A 148 -7.22 10.03 -7.63
CA GLN A 148 -7.76 11.38 -7.78
C GLN A 148 -7.37 12.26 -6.59
N LYS A 149 -6.96 13.50 -6.89
CA LYS A 149 -6.47 14.48 -5.90
C LYS A 149 -7.59 15.24 -5.20
#